data_AF-A0A4R7VJ13-F1
#
_entry.id   AF-A0A4R7VJ13-F1
#
_cell.length_a   1.000
_cell.length_b   1.000
_cell.length_c   1.000
_cell.angle_alpha   90.00
_cell.angle_beta   90.00
_cell.angle_gamma   90.00
#
_symmetry.space_group_name_H-M   'P 1'
#
loop_
_entity.id
_entity.type
_entity.pdbx_description
1 polymer ?
#
loop_
_entity_poly.entity_id
_entity_poly.type
_entity_poly.pdbx_seq_one_letter_code
_entity_poly.pdbx_strand_id
1 'polypeptide(L)'
;MKTSYWLAAACLAASASGYANAGFKPIEIKDQELAELRGRYVMPGRIISFGIVMSSTWRNASGDLIGAATSMQLQAATIKPEFYVQTIKEHGNGSPLPAGTGTITGGAGLNSSQGVTQSVRAAGDSNTAYNNVAINVSEANQAPALVPTQGQALMAGQTIGGSNAAGSVAVSANGGGVQMAIQAAGNQGTALQQVAQGGLLQNTRLLGSANVVNNMTQLNVVLNNNGMSAGALDCNLSQLRALRTIGY
;
A
#
# COMPACT_ATOMS: atom_id res chain seq x y z
N MET A 1 -30.58 47.72 -36.71
CA MET A 1 -29.43 48.07 -35.84
C MET A 1 -29.32 47.19 -34.58
N LYS A 2 -29.59 45.87 -34.64
CA LYS A 2 -29.54 44.99 -33.44
C LYS A 2 -28.64 43.75 -33.59
N THR A 3 -28.24 43.39 -34.81
CA THR A 3 -27.43 42.20 -35.10
C THR A 3 -25.95 42.36 -34.75
N SER A 4 -25.39 43.57 -34.81
CA SER A 4 -24.00 43.85 -34.44
C SER A 4 -23.71 43.64 -32.96
N TYR A 5 -24.67 43.97 -32.09
CA TYR A 5 -24.53 43.78 -30.63
C TYR A 5 -24.52 42.30 -30.23
N TRP A 6 -25.34 41.47 -30.89
CA TRP A 6 -25.35 40.02 -30.66
C TRP A 6 -24.07 39.35 -31.16
N LEU A 7 -23.50 39.83 -32.27
CA LEU A 7 -22.24 39.33 -32.81
C LEU A 7 -21.06 39.67 -31.88
N ALA A 8 -21.03 40.89 -31.34
CA ALA A 8 -20.00 41.30 -30.38
C ALA A 8 -20.08 40.50 -29.07
N ALA A 9 -21.28 40.24 -28.56
CA ALA A 9 -21.49 39.40 -27.37
C ALA A 9 -21.03 37.95 -27.61
N ALA A 10 -21.30 37.38 -28.79
CA ALA A 10 -20.86 36.04 -29.16
C ALA A 10 -19.33 35.93 -29.29
N CYS A 11 -18.66 36.94 -29.84
CA CYS A 11 -17.19 36.99 -29.92
C CYS A 11 -16.53 37.10 -28.53
N LEU A 12 -17.12 37.88 -27.61
CA LEU A 12 -16.65 37.97 -26.22
C LEU A 12 -16.81 36.64 -25.47
N ALA A 13 -17.95 35.96 -25.62
CA ALA A 13 -18.18 34.65 -25.01
C ALA A 13 -17.24 33.56 -25.57
N ALA A 14 -16.94 33.59 -26.88
CA ALA A 14 -16.00 32.66 -27.52
C ALA A 14 -14.53 32.90 -27.15
N SER A 15 -14.17 34.13 -26.74
CA SER A 15 -12.80 34.44 -26.28
C SER A 15 -12.52 34.05 -24.81
N ALA A 16 -13.56 33.82 -24.00
CA ALA A 16 -13.41 33.46 -22.59
C ALA A 16 -12.92 32.01 -22.38
N SER A 17 -13.17 31.11 -23.33
CA SER A 17 -12.73 29.71 -23.27
C SER A 17 -11.21 29.52 -23.48
N GLY A 18 -10.49 30.56 -23.92
CA GLY A 18 -9.02 30.55 -24.07
C GLY A 18 -8.25 30.63 -22.74
N TYR A 19 -8.86 31.11 -21.67
CA TYR A 19 -8.20 31.31 -20.37
C TYR A 19 -8.33 30.12 -19.40
N ALA A 20 -9.15 29.12 -19.75
CA ALA A 20 -9.32 27.91 -18.93
C ALA A 20 -8.37 26.77 -19.30
N ASN A 21 -7.56 26.92 -20.36
CA ASN A 21 -6.61 25.90 -20.83
C ASN A 21 -5.15 26.22 -20.47
N ALA A 22 -4.92 27.02 -19.44
CA ALA A 22 -3.67 26.94 -18.69
C ALA A 22 -3.77 25.68 -17.83
N GLY A 23 -3.57 24.52 -18.46
CA GLY A 23 -3.53 23.23 -17.79
C GLY A 23 -2.70 23.33 -16.52
N PHE A 24 -3.19 22.73 -15.44
CA PHE A 24 -2.50 22.65 -14.15
C PHE A 24 -1.01 22.38 -14.41
N LYS A 25 -0.19 23.44 -14.31
CA LYS A 25 1.26 23.28 -14.39
C LYS A 25 1.64 22.65 -13.07
N PRO A 26 2.15 21.42 -13.05
CA PRO A 26 2.66 20.84 -11.82
C PRO A 26 3.74 21.79 -11.30
N ILE A 27 3.51 22.41 -10.14
CA ILE A 27 4.51 23.20 -9.46
C ILE A 27 5.28 22.24 -8.58
N GLU A 28 6.60 22.22 -8.73
CA GLU A 28 7.48 21.47 -7.85
C GLU A 28 7.45 22.12 -6.46
N ILE A 29 6.99 21.35 -5.47
CA ILE A 29 6.97 21.76 -4.06
C ILE A 29 8.30 21.32 -3.45
N LYS A 30 8.98 22.21 -2.73
CA LYS A 30 10.23 21.88 -2.05
C LYS A 30 9.98 20.85 -0.94
N ASP A 31 10.93 19.97 -0.69
CA ASP A 31 10.81 18.93 0.36
C ASP A 31 10.44 19.48 1.74
N GLN A 32 10.90 20.69 2.08
CA GLN A 32 10.55 21.36 3.33
C GLN A 32 9.07 21.74 3.39
N GLU A 33 8.50 22.26 2.31
CA GLU A 33 7.07 22.58 2.21
C GLU A 33 6.23 21.29 2.15
N LEU A 34 6.72 20.26 1.45
CA LEU A 34 6.08 18.96 1.38
C LEU A 34 6.10 18.23 2.74
N ALA A 35 7.14 18.44 3.54
CA ALA A 35 7.22 17.95 4.92
C ALA A 35 6.21 18.64 5.84
N GLU A 36 5.94 19.93 5.64
CA GLU A 36 4.88 20.67 6.36
C GLU A 36 3.46 20.24 5.95
N LEU A 37 3.30 19.60 4.78
CA LEU A 37 2.03 19.02 4.34
C LEU A 37 1.78 17.61 4.92
N ARG A 38 2.81 16.89 5.38
CA ARG A 38 2.64 15.58 6.04
C ARG A 38 2.08 15.78 7.46
N GLY A 39 1.07 14.98 7.82
CA GLY A 39 0.48 15.00 9.17
C GLY A 39 -0.57 16.09 9.41
N ARG A 40 -0.81 17.01 8.45
CA ARG A 40 -1.85 18.05 8.55
C ARG A 40 -3.30 17.54 8.39
N TYR A 41 -3.49 16.32 7.88
CA TYR A 41 -4.80 15.82 7.43
C TYR A 41 -5.51 14.87 8.40
N VAL A 42 -4.89 14.53 9.53
CA VAL A 42 -5.53 13.79 10.61
C VAL A 42 -5.35 14.56 11.90
N MET A 43 -6.41 15.25 12.34
CA MET A 43 -6.38 15.90 13.65
C MET A 43 -6.13 14.84 14.74
N PRO A 44 -5.31 15.16 15.77
CA PRO A 44 -5.15 14.30 16.93
C PRO A 44 -6.52 13.92 17.51
N GLY A 45 -6.71 12.63 17.82
CA GLY A 45 -7.96 12.10 18.38
C GLY A 45 -9.08 11.79 17.36
N ARG A 46 -8.85 11.95 16.06
CA ARG A 46 -9.84 11.55 15.04
C ARG A 46 -9.72 10.11 14.57
N ILE A 47 -8.56 9.46 14.64
CA ILE A 47 -8.46 8.05 14.23
C ILE A 47 -9.12 7.19 15.32
N ILE A 48 -10.26 6.58 15.00
CA ILE A 48 -11.01 5.70 15.92
C ILE A 48 -10.80 4.22 15.60
N SER A 49 -10.31 3.91 14.40
CA SER A 49 -9.80 2.57 14.08
C SER A 49 -8.67 2.64 13.08
N PHE A 50 -7.70 1.75 13.27
CA PHE A 50 -6.58 1.55 12.37
C PHE A 50 -6.42 0.05 12.13
N GLY A 51 -6.33 -0.37 10.88
CA GLY A 51 -6.18 -1.78 10.52
C GLY A 51 -5.14 -1.95 9.43
N ILE A 52 -4.40 -3.05 9.51
CA ILE A 52 -3.48 -3.51 8.48
C ILE A 52 -3.94 -4.89 8.04
N VAL A 53 -4.04 -5.09 6.74
CA VAL A 53 -4.22 -6.41 6.12
C VAL A 53 -3.11 -6.60 5.11
N MET A 54 -2.41 -7.71 5.18
CA MET A 54 -1.38 -8.06 4.22
C MET A 54 -1.58 -9.49 3.74
N SER A 55 -1.21 -9.76 2.49
CA SER A 55 -1.20 -11.10 1.92
C SER A 55 -0.06 -11.20 0.93
N SER A 56 0.71 -12.29 1.00
CA SER A 56 1.71 -12.65 0.01
C SER A 56 1.48 -14.09 -0.43
N THR A 57 1.37 -14.30 -1.73
CA THR A 57 1.20 -15.64 -2.32
C THR A 57 2.14 -15.85 -3.50
N TRP A 58 2.53 -17.11 -3.68
CA TRP A 58 3.31 -17.60 -4.81
C TRP A 58 2.64 -18.84 -5.35
N ARG A 59 2.24 -18.80 -6.63
CA ARG A 59 1.81 -19.95 -7.40
C ARG A 59 2.91 -20.31 -8.40
N ASN A 60 3.30 -21.58 -8.41
CA ASN A 60 4.28 -22.10 -9.36
C ASN A 60 3.56 -22.61 -10.64
N ALA A 61 4.35 -23.01 -11.65
CA ALA A 61 3.86 -23.57 -12.91
C ALA A 61 3.08 -24.89 -12.77
N SER A 62 3.31 -25.69 -11.71
CA SER A 62 2.50 -26.89 -11.42
C SER A 62 1.14 -26.55 -10.82
N GLY A 63 0.91 -25.28 -10.46
CA GLY A 63 -0.32 -24.79 -9.87
C GLY A 63 -0.35 -24.85 -8.34
N ASP A 64 0.70 -25.34 -7.69
CA ASP A 64 0.80 -25.30 -6.22
C ASP A 64 0.87 -23.84 -5.76
N LEU A 65 0.12 -23.54 -4.70
CA LEU A 65 0.08 -22.21 -4.08
C LEU A 65 0.67 -22.29 -2.68
N ILE A 66 1.56 -21.36 -2.34
CA ILE A 66 2.04 -21.14 -0.98
C ILE A 66 1.91 -19.66 -0.65
N GLY A 67 1.59 -19.34 0.60
CA GLY A 67 1.52 -17.95 1.02
C GLY A 67 1.11 -17.78 2.46
N ALA A 68 0.92 -16.53 2.85
CA ALA A 68 0.36 -16.18 4.13
C ALA A 68 -0.44 -14.88 4.04
N ALA A 69 -1.46 -14.79 4.88
CA ALA A 69 -2.18 -13.55 5.16
C ALA A 69 -1.92 -13.15 6.61
N THR A 70 -1.82 -11.85 6.86
CA THR A 70 -1.75 -11.30 8.21
C THR A 70 -2.66 -10.10 8.37
N SER A 71 -3.25 -9.96 9.55
CA SER A 71 -4.07 -8.82 9.88
C SER A 71 -3.82 -8.33 11.30
N MET A 72 -4.01 -7.03 11.49
CA MET A 72 -4.01 -6.37 12.79
C MET A 72 -5.10 -5.29 12.74
N GLN A 73 -5.87 -5.15 13.82
CA GLN A 73 -6.83 -4.07 13.98
C GLN A 73 -6.68 -3.45 15.37
N LEU A 74 -6.60 -2.13 15.40
CA LEU A 74 -6.45 -1.29 16.57
C LEU A 74 -7.65 -0.36 16.69
N GLN A 75 -8.12 -0.20 17.92
CA GLN A 75 -9.18 0.70 18.34
C GLN A 75 -8.81 1.29 19.70
N ALA A 76 -9.57 2.27 20.20
CA ALA A 76 -9.25 2.95 21.46
C ALA A 76 -9.14 1.99 22.67
N ALA A 77 -9.93 0.91 22.67
CA ALA A 77 -9.91 -0.11 23.73
C ALA A 77 -8.82 -1.18 23.53
N THR A 78 -8.05 -1.14 22.43
CA THR A 78 -7.01 -2.14 22.16
C THR A 78 -5.82 -1.93 23.09
N ILE A 79 -5.66 -2.83 24.06
CA ILE A 79 -4.59 -2.76 25.06
C ILE A 79 -3.25 -3.23 24.48
N LYS A 80 -3.28 -4.19 23.55
CA LYS A 80 -2.07 -4.78 22.94
C LYS A 80 -2.25 -4.99 21.44
N PRO A 81 -1.47 -4.29 20.60
CA PRO A 81 -1.38 -4.57 19.17
C PRO A 81 -0.81 -5.97 18.92
N GLU A 82 -1.55 -6.81 18.20
CA GLU A 82 -1.09 -8.13 17.78
C GLU A 82 -1.46 -8.40 16.32
N PHE A 83 -0.54 -9.04 15.60
CA PHE A 83 -0.81 -9.57 14.26
C PHE A 83 -1.31 -11.00 14.37
N TYR A 84 -2.32 -11.34 13.58
CA TYR A 84 -2.76 -12.72 13.38
C TYR A 84 -2.29 -13.17 12.01
N VAL A 85 -1.85 -14.43 11.93
CA VAL A 85 -1.25 -15.01 10.72
C VAL A 85 -2.01 -16.27 10.32
N GLN A 86 -2.35 -16.34 9.04
CA GLN A 86 -2.88 -17.54 8.40
C GLN A 86 -1.94 -17.96 7.28
N THR A 87 -1.55 -19.24 7.27
CA THR A 87 -0.80 -19.81 6.14
C THR A 87 -1.78 -20.28 5.07
N ILE A 88 -1.40 -20.11 3.81
CA ILE A 88 -2.17 -20.47 2.62
C ILE A 88 -1.41 -21.57 1.90
N LYS A 89 -2.08 -22.69 1.62
CA LYS A 89 -1.50 -23.82 0.88
C LYS A 89 -2.57 -24.43 -0.02
N GLU A 90 -2.24 -24.58 -1.30
CA GLU A 90 -3.04 -25.36 -2.24
C GLU A 90 -2.11 -26.29 -3.02
N HIS A 91 -2.60 -27.48 -3.36
CA HIS A 91 -1.88 -28.39 -4.24
C HIS A 91 -2.33 -28.18 -5.69
N GLY A 92 -1.36 -28.13 -6.60
CA GLY A 92 -1.59 -28.09 -8.03
C GLY A 92 -1.57 -29.49 -8.64
N ASN A 93 -2.12 -29.62 -9.86
CA ASN A 93 -2.17 -30.88 -10.60
C ASN A 93 -1.16 -30.92 -11.77
N GLY A 94 -0.28 -29.94 -11.89
CA GLY A 94 0.71 -29.85 -12.95
C GLY A 94 1.97 -30.66 -12.67
N SER A 95 2.79 -30.84 -13.71
CA SER A 95 4.04 -31.60 -13.62
C SER A 95 5.13 -30.88 -12.81
N PRO A 96 6.11 -31.62 -12.27
CA PRO A 96 7.21 -31.04 -11.51
C PRO A 96 7.95 -29.94 -12.28
N LEU A 97 8.34 -28.88 -11.57
CA LEU A 97 9.00 -27.73 -12.17
C LEU A 97 10.46 -28.01 -12.50
N PRO A 98 10.94 -27.61 -13.70
CA PRO A 98 12.35 -27.37 -13.93
C PRO A 98 12.87 -26.30 -12.95
N ALA A 99 14.14 -26.40 -12.58
CA ALA A 99 14.76 -25.40 -11.72
C ALA A 99 14.88 -24.04 -12.45
N GLY A 100 14.74 -22.95 -11.71
CA GLY A 100 14.97 -21.60 -12.21
C GLY A 100 16.45 -21.38 -12.52
N THR A 101 16.74 -20.93 -13.74
CA THR A 101 18.11 -20.69 -14.24
C THR A 101 18.40 -19.23 -14.54
N GLY A 102 17.39 -18.38 -14.44
CA GLY A 102 17.51 -16.95 -14.72
C GLY A 102 18.41 -16.24 -13.72
N THR A 103 19.06 -15.17 -14.18
CA THR A 103 19.92 -14.31 -13.37
C THR A 103 19.34 -12.90 -13.30
N ILE A 104 19.26 -12.34 -12.10
CA ILE A 104 18.85 -10.95 -11.88
C ILE A 104 20.06 -10.15 -11.41
N THR A 105 20.44 -9.14 -12.18
CA THR A 105 21.50 -8.18 -11.80
C THR A 105 20.88 -6.86 -11.34
N GLY A 106 21.46 -6.24 -10.31
CA GLY A 106 21.05 -4.94 -9.79
C GLY A 106 20.02 -4.96 -8.65
N GLY A 107 19.55 -3.77 -8.30
CA GLY A 107 18.64 -3.51 -7.17
C GLY A 107 19.30 -3.65 -5.80
N ALA A 108 20.56 -3.25 -5.71
CA ALA A 108 21.17 -2.85 -4.45
C ALA A 108 20.41 -1.64 -3.87
N GLY A 109 20.26 -1.58 -2.55
CA GLY A 109 19.55 -0.47 -1.87
C GLY A 109 18.02 -0.58 -1.83
N LEU A 110 17.39 -1.47 -2.62
CA LEU A 110 15.93 -1.67 -2.60
C LEU A 110 15.39 -2.19 -1.26
N ASN A 111 16.27 -2.67 -0.38
CA ASN A 111 15.89 -3.15 0.95
C ASN A 111 16.15 -2.13 2.07
N SER A 112 16.74 -0.97 1.76
CA SER A 112 17.15 0.04 2.74
C SER A 112 16.49 1.41 2.54
N SER A 113 15.54 1.50 1.60
CA SER A 113 14.77 2.72 1.35
C SER A 113 13.71 2.93 2.43
N GLN A 114 13.42 4.21 2.73
CA GLN A 114 12.33 4.61 3.60
C GLN A 114 11.07 4.93 2.79
N GLY A 115 9.89 4.73 3.36
CA GLY A 115 8.61 4.96 2.69
C GLY A 115 8.08 3.70 2.01
N VAL A 116 7.55 3.83 0.78
CA VAL A 116 6.97 2.69 0.04
C VAL A 116 7.92 2.27 -1.07
N THR A 117 8.46 1.06 -0.97
CA THR A 117 9.31 0.46 -2.01
C THR A 117 8.63 -0.77 -2.60
N GLN A 118 8.34 -0.71 -3.90
CA GLN A 118 7.74 -1.81 -4.65
C GLN A 118 8.68 -2.18 -5.80
N SER A 119 9.08 -3.45 -5.85
CA SER A 119 10.01 -3.96 -6.85
C SER A 119 9.55 -5.33 -7.34
N VAL A 120 9.53 -5.48 -8.66
CA VAL A 120 9.47 -6.78 -9.33
C VAL A 120 10.69 -6.87 -10.23
N ARG A 121 11.47 -7.93 -10.05
CA ARG A 121 12.58 -8.27 -10.94
C ARG A 121 12.39 -9.70 -11.40
N ALA A 122 12.41 -9.90 -12.71
CA ALA A 122 12.13 -11.19 -13.29
C ALA A 122 13.17 -11.56 -14.35
N ALA A 123 13.49 -12.85 -14.37
CA ALA A 123 14.07 -13.57 -15.47
C ALA A 123 13.11 -14.72 -15.85
N GLY A 124 13.34 -15.35 -16.99
CA GLY A 124 12.42 -16.36 -17.53
C GLY A 124 11.14 -15.76 -18.09
N ASP A 125 10.26 -16.65 -18.56
CA ASP A 125 9.10 -16.29 -19.38
C ASP A 125 7.78 -16.47 -18.62
N SER A 126 6.74 -15.77 -19.05
CA SER A 126 5.36 -15.95 -18.57
C SER A 126 5.16 -15.77 -17.07
N ASN A 127 6.03 -14.99 -16.41
CA ASN A 127 5.84 -14.63 -15.02
C ASN A 127 4.80 -13.52 -14.87
N THR A 128 4.07 -13.56 -13.77
CA THR A 128 3.15 -12.50 -13.35
C THR A 128 3.46 -12.13 -11.91
N ALA A 129 3.61 -10.85 -11.61
CA ALA A 129 3.85 -10.40 -10.24
C ALA A 129 3.15 -9.07 -9.98
N TYR A 130 2.35 -9.06 -8.91
CA TYR A 130 1.62 -7.88 -8.45
C TYR A 130 2.15 -7.46 -7.08
N ASN A 131 2.42 -6.17 -6.97
CA ASN A 131 2.61 -5.48 -5.70
C ASN A 131 1.50 -4.44 -5.63
N ASN A 132 0.60 -4.58 -4.66
CA ASN A 132 -0.52 -3.68 -4.48
C ASN A 132 -0.46 -3.09 -3.07
N VAL A 133 -0.64 -1.77 -3.00
CA VAL A 133 -0.75 -1.00 -1.77
C VAL A 133 -2.01 -0.16 -1.84
N ALA A 134 -2.91 -0.36 -0.89
CA ALA A 134 -4.13 0.43 -0.76
C ALA A 134 -4.15 1.15 0.59
N ILE A 135 -4.61 2.40 0.58
CA ILE A 135 -4.92 3.16 1.79
C ILE A 135 -6.39 3.55 1.71
N ASN A 136 -7.19 2.92 2.54
CA ASN A 136 -8.61 3.17 2.65
C ASN A 136 -8.85 4.06 3.87
N VAL A 137 -9.35 5.26 3.61
CA VAL A 137 -9.75 6.21 4.66
C VAL A 137 -11.26 6.38 4.56
N SER A 138 -11.95 6.17 5.68
CA SER A 138 -13.39 6.42 5.79
C SER A 138 -13.70 7.20 7.06
N GLU A 139 -14.89 7.80 7.11
CA GLU A 139 -15.37 8.51 8.29
C GLU A 139 -16.58 7.77 8.88
N ALA A 140 -16.64 7.66 10.21
CA ALA A 140 -17.74 7.06 10.93
C ALA A 140 -17.89 7.68 12.33
N ASN A 141 -19.10 7.61 12.90
CA ASN A 141 -19.34 8.10 14.27
C ASN A 141 -18.80 7.13 15.34
N GLN A 142 -18.51 5.88 14.97
CA GLN A 142 -18.03 4.83 15.87
C GLN A 142 -17.04 3.92 15.14
N ALA A 143 -16.13 3.30 15.90
CA ALA A 143 -15.17 2.35 15.35
C ALA A 143 -15.93 1.12 14.79
N PRO A 144 -15.49 0.54 13.66
CA PRO A 144 -16.04 -0.72 13.17
C PRO A 144 -15.93 -1.81 14.23
N ALA A 145 -16.80 -2.82 14.20
CA ALA A 145 -16.62 -4.00 15.02
C ALA A 145 -15.23 -4.62 14.77
N LEU A 146 -14.60 -5.14 15.83
CA LEU A 146 -13.38 -5.94 15.69
C LEU A 146 -13.71 -7.16 14.85
N VAL A 147 -12.97 -7.36 13.75
CA VAL A 147 -13.10 -8.57 12.95
C VAL A 147 -12.59 -9.75 13.79
N PRO A 148 -13.32 -10.89 13.84
CA PRO A 148 -12.86 -12.08 14.55
C PRO A 148 -11.45 -12.45 14.10
N THR A 149 -10.56 -12.63 15.07
CA THR A 149 -9.16 -12.92 14.82
C THR A 149 -9.03 -14.27 14.13
N GLN A 150 -8.54 -14.23 12.91
CA GLN A 150 -8.44 -15.35 12.00
C GLN A 150 -6.95 -15.75 11.93
N GLY A 151 -6.63 -16.97 12.39
CA GLY A 151 -5.25 -17.48 12.41
C GLY A 151 -4.56 -17.44 13.77
N GLN A 152 -3.25 -17.63 13.76
CA GLN A 152 -2.42 -17.72 14.95
C GLN A 152 -1.81 -16.34 15.29
N ALA A 153 -1.85 -15.96 16.56
CA ALA A 153 -1.20 -14.73 17.02
C ALA A 153 0.33 -14.80 16.85
N LEU A 154 0.90 -13.76 16.25
CA LEU A 154 2.34 -13.62 16.02
C LEU A 154 2.98 -12.92 17.21
N MET A 155 3.57 -13.72 18.10
CA MET A 155 4.28 -13.21 19.28
C MET A 155 5.67 -12.69 18.90
N ALA A 156 6.22 -11.77 19.70
CA ALA A 156 7.58 -11.27 19.52
C ALA A 156 8.60 -12.42 19.53
N GLY A 157 9.51 -12.43 18.56
CA GLY A 157 10.51 -13.49 18.39
C GLY A 157 9.99 -14.77 17.74
N GLN A 158 8.68 -14.92 17.52
CA GLN A 158 8.12 -16.08 16.83
C GLN A 158 8.18 -15.92 15.31
N THR A 159 8.28 -17.07 14.64
CA THR A 159 8.07 -17.21 13.20
C THR A 159 6.98 -18.25 12.96
N ILE A 160 5.96 -17.88 12.18
CA ILE A 160 4.87 -18.77 11.76
C ILE A 160 5.09 -19.06 10.28
N GLY A 161 5.09 -20.33 9.89
CA GLY A 161 5.42 -20.69 8.52
C GLY A 161 4.90 -22.05 8.08
N GLY A 162 5.21 -22.40 6.85
CA GLY A 162 4.87 -23.69 6.28
C GLY A 162 5.52 -23.90 4.92
N SER A 163 5.51 -25.14 4.45
CA SER A 163 6.03 -25.52 3.14
C SER A 163 5.08 -26.43 2.37
N ASN A 164 5.27 -26.46 1.04
CA ASN A 164 4.70 -27.42 0.09
C ASN A 164 5.59 -27.46 -1.19
N ALA A 165 5.09 -28.02 -2.29
CA ALA A 165 5.81 -28.11 -3.55
C ALA A 165 6.08 -26.74 -4.24
N ALA A 166 5.32 -25.68 -3.91
CA ALA A 166 5.63 -24.33 -4.38
C ALA A 166 6.82 -23.69 -3.65
N GLY A 167 7.13 -24.13 -2.42
CA GLY A 167 8.23 -23.61 -1.64
C GLY A 167 7.92 -23.54 -0.15
N SER A 168 8.43 -22.50 0.50
CA SER A 168 8.20 -22.24 1.93
C SER A 168 7.82 -20.78 2.17
N VAL A 169 6.98 -20.56 3.18
CA VAL A 169 6.58 -19.23 3.67
C VAL A 169 6.95 -19.10 5.14
N ALA A 170 7.41 -17.92 5.54
CA ALA A 170 7.71 -17.55 6.91
C ALA A 170 7.20 -16.14 7.20
N VAL A 171 6.49 -15.98 8.32
CA VAL A 171 5.98 -14.71 8.81
C VAL A 171 6.55 -14.47 10.20
N SER A 172 7.23 -13.33 10.38
CA SER A 172 7.91 -12.97 11.62
C SER A 172 7.63 -11.52 12.01
N ALA A 173 7.68 -11.23 13.31
CA ALA A 173 7.61 -9.86 13.81
C ALA A 173 9.02 -9.24 13.79
N ASN A 174 9.18 -8.08 13.16
CA ASN A 174 10.47 -7.39 13.04
C ASN A 174 10.31 -5.89 13.34
N GLY A 175 11.01 -5.39 14.37
CA GLY A 175 11.11 -3.95 14.65
C GLY A 175 9.78 -3.23 14.86
N GLY A 176 8.82 -3.85 15.55
CA GLY A 176 7.46 -3.31 15.72
C GLY A 176 6.55 -3.48 14.50
N GLY A 177 7.00 -4.23 13.50
CA GLY A 177 6.28 -4.53 12.27
C GLY A 177 6.19 -6.02 11.98
N VAL A 178 5.74 -6.36 10.77
CA VAL A 178 5.61 -7.73 10.28
C VAL A 178 6.37 -7.90 8.97
N GLN A 179 7.04 -9.04 8.82
CA GLN A 179 7.71 -9.47 7.61
C GLN A 179 7.17 -10.83 7.17
N MET A 180 6.77 -10.93 5.91
CA MET A 180 6.40 -12.17 5.22
C MET A 180 7.44 -12.45 4.14
N ALA A 181 8.03 -13.64 4.18
CA ALA A 181 8.99 -14.09 3.20
C ALA A 181 8.53 -15.41 2.59
N ILE A 182 8.55 -15.49 1.26
CA ILE A 182 8.36 -16.72 0.50
C ILE A 182 9.66 -17.05 -0.22
N GLN A 183 10.15 -18.26 -0.02
CA GLN A 183 11.23 -18.86 -0.80
C GLN A 183 10.60 -19.94 -1.68
N ALA A 184 10.55 -19.69 -2.99
CA ALA A 184 10.00 -20.64 -3.93
C ALA A 184 10.94 -21.85 -4.10
N ALA A 185 10.35 -23.03 -4.28
CA ALA A 185 11.07 -24.27 -4.52
C ALA A 185 11.84 -24.23 -5.86
N GLY A 186 12.83 -25.11 -6.02
CA GLY A 186 13.52 -25.29 -7.31
C GLY A 186 14.23 -24.03 -7.82
N ASN A 187 14.73 -23.16 -6.93
CA ASN A 187 15.36 -21.89 -7.31
C ASN A 187 14.45 -20.99 -8.19
N GLN A 188 13.12 -21.08 -8.03
CA GLN A 188 12.19 -20.29 -8.84
C GLN A 188 12.17 -18.81 -8.46
N GLY A 189 12.60 -18.45 -7.24
CA GLY A 189 12.73 -17.07 -6.79
C GLY A 189 12.28 -16.84 -5.34
N THR A 190 12.06 -15.57 -5.00
CA THR A 190 11.66 -15.11 -3.66
C THR A 190 10.65 -13.97 -3.71
N ALA A 191 9.77 -13.91 -2.71
CA ALA A 191 8.93 -12.75 -2.44
C ALA A 191 9.14 -12.30 -0.99
N LEU A 192 9.38 -11.01 -0.79
CA LEU A 192 9.55 -10.39 0.52
C LEU A 192 8.58 -9.23 0.64
N GLN A 193 7.75 -9.28 1.69
CA GLN A 193 6.84 -8.20 2.02
C GLN A 193 7.02 -7.82 3.49
N GLN A 194 7.15 -6.52 3.76
CA GLN A 194 7.39 -6.03 5.11
C GLN A 194 6.66 -4.70 5.33
N VAL A 195 6.13 -4.54 6.55
CA VAL A 195 5.68 -3.26 7.08
C VAL A 195 6.35 -3.09 8.44
N ALA A 196 7.15 -2.04 8.60
CA ALA A 196 7.87 -1.74 9.85
C ALA A 196 8.13 -0.23 9.99
N GLN A 197 8.89 0.20 11.00
CA GLN A 197 9.15 1.62 11.31
C GLN A 197 9.85 2.41 10.18
N GLY A 198 10.35 1.74 9.12
CA GLY A 198 10.91 2.37 7.91
C GLY A 198 9.93 2.51 6.74
N GLY A 199 8.71 1.97 6.85
CA GLY A 199 7.70 1.99 5.80
C GLY A 199 7.29 0.60 5.31
N LEU A 200 6.96 0.52 4.03
CA LEU A 200 6.47 -0.68 3.36
C LEU A 200 7.42 -1.12 2.27
N LEU A 201 7.78 -2.40 2.28
CA LEU A 201 8.59 -3.06 1.26
C LEU A 201 7.79 -4.21 0.64
N GLN A 202 7.72 -4.26 -0.69
CA GLN A 202 7.24 -5.39 -1.46
C GLN A 202 8.25 -5.68 -2.58
N ASN A 203 8.98 -6.77 -2.46
CA ASN A 203 10.09 -7.12 -3.34
C ASN A 203 9.95 -8.56 -3.83
N THR A 204 9.76 -8.71 -5.13
CA THR A 204 9.64 -10.00 -5.81
C THR A 204 10.82 -10.21 -6.74
N ARG A 205 11.45 -11.37 -6.66
CA ARG A 205 12.52 -11.84 -7.54
C ARG A 205 12.11 -13.16 -8.16
N LEU A 206 12.03 -13.22 -9.49
CA LEU A 206 11.62 -14.41 -10.25
C LEU A 206 12.81 -14.88 -11.08
N LEU A 207 13.26 -16.11 -10.87
CA LEU A 207 14.41 -16.70 -11.57
C LEU A 207 13.98 -17.78 -12.57
N GLY A 208 12.80 -18.38 -12.38
CA GLY A 208 12.19 -19.33 -13.31
C GLY A 208 11.04 -18.74 -14.11
N SER A 209 10.36 -19.59 -14.87
CA SER A 209 9.21 -19.22 -15.71
C SER A 209 7.86 -19.58 -15.07
N ALA A 210 6.78 -18.96 -15.57
CA ALA A 210 5.38 -19.28 -15.25
C ALA A 210 5.03 -19.24 -13.75
N ASN A 211 5.64 -18.33 -13.00
CA ASN A 211 5.28 -18.08 -11.61
C ASN A 211 4.26 -16.93 -11.54
N VAL A 212 3.33 -17.03 -10.59
CA VAL A 212 2.37 -15.96 -10.27
C VAL A 212 2.57 -15.54 -8.82
N VAL A 213 2.96 -14.28 -8.60
CA VAL A 213 3.17 -13.72 -7.26
C VAL A 213 2.18 -12.59 -7.02
N ASN A 214 1.56 -12.59 -5.85
CA ASN A 214 0.67 -11.50 -5.46
C ASN A 214 1.03 -11.03 -4.04
N ASN A 215 1.47 -9.79 -3.93
CA ASN A 215 1.71 -9.11 -2.67
C ASN A 215 0.69 -7.97 -2.54
N MET A 216 -0.08 -8.00 -1.47
CA MET A 216 -1.07 -6.98 -1.16
C MET A 216 -0.84 -6.46 0.24
N THR A 217 -0.78 -5.14 0.41
CA THR A 217 -0.96 -4.49 1.70
C THR A 217 -2.12 -3.52 1.59
N GLN A 218 -2.99 -3.54 2.59
CA GLN A 218 -4.06 -2.57 2.75
C GLN A 218 -3.99 -1.95 4.13
N LEU A 219 -3.93 -0.64 4.16
CA LEU A 219 -4.11 0.17 5.34
C LEU A 219 -5.56 0.64 5.41
N ASN A 220 -6.23 0.42 6.52
CA ASN A 220 -7.59 0.87 6.78
C ASN A 220 -7.58 1.86 7.94
N VAL A 221 -8.07 3.07 7.70
CA VAL A 221 -8.16 4.12 8.71
C VAL A 221 -9.60 4.59 8.77
N VAL A 222 -10.17 4.57 9.97
CA VAL A 222 -11.48 5.15 10.22
C VAL A 222 -11.32 6.38 11.06
N LEU A 223 -11.77 7.50 10.52
CA LEU A 223 -11.81 8.79 11.18
C LEU A 223 -13.16 8.99 11.87
N ASN A 224 -13.15 9.67 12.99
CA ASN A 224 -14.33 10.09 13.71
C ASN A 224 -15.02 11.22 12.93
N ASN A 225 -16.28 11.00 12.61
CA ASN A 225 -17.15 11.98 11.95
C ASN A 225 -17.79 12.98 12.93
N ASN A 226 -17.30 13.07 14.17
CA ASN A 226 -17.64 14.18 15.04
C ASN A 226 -17.25 15.49 14.33
N GLY A 227 -18.27 16.32 14.01
CA GLY A 227 -18.17 17.54 13.21
C GLY A 227 -17.12 18.55 13.69
N MET A 228 -17.05 19.72 13.03
CA MET A 228 -16.07 20.78 13.30
C MET A 228 -15.78 20.98 14.79
N SER A 229 -14.66 20.43 15.28
CA SER A 229 -14.15 20.74 16.60
C SER A 229 -13.43 22.08 16.54
N ALA A 230 -13.27 22.78 17.67
CA ALA A 230 -12.54 24.05 17.69
C ALA A 230 -11.13 23.95 17.08
N GLY A 231 -10.45 22.80 17.26
CA GLY A 231 -9.17 22.51 16.60
C GLY A 231 -9.25 22.30 15.07
N ALA A 232 -10.41 21.86 14.56
CA ALA A 232 -10.67 21.75 13.12
C ALA A 232 -10.82 23.13 12.45
N LEU A 233 -11.46 24.09 13.12
CA LEU A 233 -11.56 25.46 12.61
C LEU A 233 -10.20 26.13 12.54
N ASP A 234 -9.35 25.94 13.55
CA ASP A 234 -8.01 26.55 13.60
C ASP A 234 -7.06 25.95 12.54
N CYS A 235 -7.19 24.64 12.26
CA CYS A 235 -6.51 24.00 11.12
C CYS A 235 -7.00 24.55 9.77
N ASN A 236 -8.31 24.70 9.55
CA ASN A 236 -8.84 25.28 8.30
C ASN A 236 -8.43 26.75 8.14
N LEU A 237 -8.38 27.52 9.23
CA LEU A 237 -7.98 28.92 9.20
C LEU A 237 -6.48 29.07 8.93
N SER A 238 -5.64 28.19 9.48
CA SER A 238 -4.21 28.13 9.15
C SER A 238 -3.96 27.63 7.71
N GLN A 239 -4.79 26.75 7.17
CA GLN A 239 -4.78 26.37 5.74
C GLN A 239 -5.11 27.55 4.82
N LEU A 240 -6.15 28.32 5.14
CA LEU A 240 -6.49 29.56 4.41
C LEU A 240 -5.39 30.62 4.50
N ARG A 241 -4.69 30.72 5.65
CA ARG A 241 -3.53 31.62 5.79
C ARG A 241 -2.37 31.23 4.88
N ALA A 242 -2.11 29.94 4.69
CA ALA A 242 -1.07 29.49 3.76
C ALA A 242 -1.42 29.81 2.30
N LEU A 243 -2.69 29.64 1.89
CA LEU A 243 -3.20 30.03 0.57
C LEU A 243 -3.12 31.56 0.32
N ARG A 244 -3.19 32.37 1.38
CA ARG A 244 -3.06 33.83 1.28
C ARG A 244 -1.66 34.29 0.86
N THR A 245 -0.65 33.43 0.99
CA THR A 245 0.74 33.76 0.62
C THR A 245 1.05 33.39 -0.84
N ILE A 246 0.10 32.79 -1.57
CA ILE A 246 0.22 32.42 -3.00
C ILE A 246 -0.54 33.44 -3.90
N GLY A 247 -0.73 34.67 -3.41
CA GLY A 247 -1.27 35.77 -4.19
C GLY A 247 -0.14 36.57 -4.84
N TYR A 248 -0.22 36.73 -6.16
CA TYR A 248 0.58 37.60 -7.02
C TYR A 248 0.96 38.96 -6.40
#